data_AF-A0AAJ4SJS3-F1
#
_entry.id   AF-A0AAJ4SJS3-F1
#
_cell.length_a   1.000
_cell.length_b   1.000
_cell.length_c   1.000
_cell.angle_alpha   90.00
_cell.angle_beta   90.00
_cell.angle_gamma   90.00
#
_symmetry.space_group_name_H-M   'P 1'
#
loop_
_entity.id
_entity.type
_entity.pdbx_description
1 polymer ?
#
loop_
_entity_poly.entity_id
_entity_poly.type
_entity_poly.pdbx_seq_one_letter_code
_entity_poly.pdbx_strand_id
1 'polypeptide(L)'
;MNSQTYLLALKNRIIQDKLDEDTRNYIKGLEGELFIKDILDEYPDLHYLYDFHINYKNRVQIDFLIVTDDAICHFEVKHYSGDYTIKDGQLMNEFGNMFYTPFQQLRRANHELNHLISHLNINKPLHSYLIFSNPKFTLKGTMPNQFNILLPTELHKLKYMFKNNHTIENANILHMFQQEHSDFSHLYNNIKKVPIASIKPGLKCPKCKRLNTVEVEERKKYLRCKFCHVEISRNKLYLYNLMEFYICKGEPFTLSEAQKWCGVENSLTIRRVLDKNFRFINKKPKKYYLDNK
;
A
#
# COMPACT_ATOMS: atom_id res chain seq x y z
N MET A 1 4.13 2.13 -13.86
CA MET A 1 2.89 1.85 -13.09
C MET A 1 3.28 0.92 -11.95
N ASN A 2 3.25 1.40 -10.72
CA ASN A 2 3.60 0.61 -9.54
C ASN A 2 2.62 -0.59 -9.39
N SER A 3 3.17 -1.80 -9.23
CA SER A 3 2.49 -3.08 -8.94
C SER A 3 1.46 -2.94 -7.81
N GLN A 4 1.85 -2.25 -6.74
CA GLN A 4 1.04 -2.05 -5.56
C GLN A 4 -0.17 -1.18 -5.84
N THR A 5 0.01 -0.09 -6.58
CA THR A 5 -1.08 0.80 -7.03
C THR A 5 -2.10 0.04 -7.87
N TYR A 6 -1.64 -0.86 -8.74
CA TYR A 6 -2.52 -1.71 -9.53
C TYR A 6 -3.33 -2.67 -8.65
N LEU A 7 -2.69 -3.33 -7.68
CA LEU A 7 -3.39 -4.27 -6.80
C LEU A 7 -4.34 -3.60 -5.82
N LEU A 8 -4.00 -2.41 -5.31
CA LEU A 8 -4.93 -1.57 -4.55
C LEU A 8 -6.18 -1.22 -5.37
N ALA A 9 -5.99 -0.90 -6.65
CA ALA A 9 -7.11 -0.65 -7.56
C ALA A 9 -7.96 -1.91 -7.79
N LEU A 10 -7.35 -3.10 -7.86
CA LEU A 10 -8.04 -4.39 -7.98
C LEU A 10 -8.74 -4.86 -6.70
N LYS A 11 -8.22 -4.51 -5.52
CA LYS A 11 -8.77 -4.95 -4.23
C LYS A 11 -10.27 -4.59 -4.13
N ASN A 12 -11.08 -5.57 -3.72
CA ASN A 12 -12.55 -5.51 -3.67
C ASN A 12 -13.28 -5.37 -5.02
N ARG A 13 -12.57 -5.45 -6.16
CA ARG A 13 -13.18 -5.47 -7.51
C ARG A 13 -13.06 -6.82 -8.22
N ILE A 14 -12.14 -7.69 -7.83
CA ILE A 14 -11.96 -9.01 -8.46
C ILE A 14 -12.21 -10.14 -7.46
N ILE A 15 -12.68 -11.28 -7.94
CA ILE A 15 -12.72 -12.53 -7.17
C ILE A 15 -11.31 -13.10 -7.17
N GLN A 16 -10.71 -13.27 -5.99
CA GLN A 16 -9.29 -13.66 -5.85
C GLN A 16 -8.96 -14.99 -6.54
N ASP A 17 -9.91 -15.93 -6.64
CA ASP A 17 -9.69 -17.23 -7.30
C ASP A 17 -9.45 -17.13 -8.81
N LYS A 18 -9.74 -15.97 -9.42
CA LYS A 18 -9.44 -15.71 -10.84
C LYS A 18 -8.01 -15.20 -11.06
N LEU A 19 -7.23 -15.04 -9.99
CA LEU A 19 -5.87 -14.53 -10.03
C LEU A 19 -4.88 -15.69 -9.98
N ASP A 20 -3.74 -15.54 -10.66
CA ASP A 20 -2.62 -16.46 -10.50
C ASP A 20 -2.06 -16.44 -9.06
N GLU A 21 -1.25 -17.44 -8.73
CA GLU A 21 -0.71 -17.61 -7.39
C GLU A 21 0.17 -16.43 -6.94
N ASP A 22 1.03 -15.92 -7.82
CA ASP A 22 1.91 -14.78 -7.53
C ASP A 22 1.10 -13.52 -7.19
N THR A 23 0.05 -13.24 -7.97
CA THR A 23 -0.84 -12.10 -7.73
C THR A 23 -1.60 -12.27 -6.41
N ARG A 24 -2.07 -13.48 -6.09
CA ARG A 24 -2.72 -13.77 -4.80
C ARG A 24 -1.75 -13.57 -3.63
N ASN A 25 -0.50 -14.02 -3.77
CA ASN A 25 0.52 -13.85 -2.74
C ASN A 25 0.86 -12.37 -2.51
N TYR A 26 0.96 -11.57 -3.57
CA TYR A 26 1.16 -10.13 -3.44
C TYR A 26 -0.03 -9.46 -2.73
N ILE A 27 -1.28 -9.80 -3.10
CA ILE A 27 -2.47 -9.26 -2.43
C ILE A 27 -2.45 -9.56 -0.94
N LYS A 28 -2.06 -10.77 -0.53
CA LYS A 28 -1.91 -11.14 0.89
C LYS A 28 -0.83 -10.29 1.58
N GLY A 29 0.32 -10.08 0.93
CA GLY A 29 1.37 -9.19 1.45
C GLY A 29 0.84 -7.77 1.69
N LEU A 30 0.21 -7.21 0.67
CA LEU A 30 -0.41 -5.88 0.72
C LEU A 30 -1.54 -5.78 1.77
N GLU A 31 -2.30 -6.85 2.00
CA GLU A 31 -3.29 -6.90 3.08
C GLU A 31 -2.63 -6.74 4.46
N GLY A 32 -1.49 -7.39 4.68
CA GLY A 32 -0.73 -7.26 5.90
C GLY A 32 -0.13 -5.86 6.08
N GLU A 33 0.45 -5.29 5.02
CA GLU A 33 0.98 -3.92 5.06
C GLU A 33 -0.12 -2.90 5.34
N LEU A 34 -1.25 -2.98 4.63
CA LEU A 34 -2.37 -2.07 4.86
C LEU A 34 -2.94 -2.17 6.28
N PHE A 35 -2.95 -3.38 6.86
CA PHE A 35 -3.36 -3.56 8.25
C PHE A 35 -2.41 -2.82 9.21
N ILE A 36 -1.10 -2.90 9.01
CA ILE A 36 -0.13 -2.13 9.80
C ILE A 36 -0.28 -0.63 9.53
N LYS A 37 -0.49 -0.23 8.27
CA LYS A 37 -0.72 1.15 7.89
C LYS A 37 -1.95 1.73 8.60
N ASP A 38 -3.05 0.97 8.66
CA ASP A 38 -4.28 1.39 9.36
C ASP A 38 -3.99 1.63 10.85
N ILE A 39 -3.15 0.80 11.50
CA ILE A 39 -2.70 1.04 12.88
C ILE A 39 -1.86 2.32 12.97
N LEU A 40 -0.90 2.53 12.07
CA LEU A 40 -0.03 3.73 12.09
C LEU A 40 -0.83 5.01 11.83
N ASP A 41 -1.85 4.97 10.97
CA ASP A 41 -2.73 6.09 10.64
C ASP A 41 -3.63 6.53 11.82
N GLU A 42 -3.74 5.74 12.88
CA GLU A 42 -4.40 6.14 14.14
C GLU A 42 -3.57 7.19 14.92
N TYR A 43 -2.31 7.39 14.58
CA TYR A 43 -1.38 8.34 15.22
C TYR A 43 -1.11 9.53 14.30
N PRO A 44 -1.90 10.62 14.39
CA PRO A 44 -1.83 11.73 13.44
C PRO A 44 -0.49 12.48 13.45
N ASP A 45 0.19 12.47 14.59
CA ASP A 45 1.50 13.12 14.75
C ASP A 45 2.63 12.23 14.24
N LEU A 46 2.40 10.95 13.94
CA LEU A 46 3.44 10.04 13.49
C LEU A 46 3.76 10.27 12.00
N HIS A 47 4.99 10.68 11.73
CA HIS A 47 5.48 10.78 10.36
C HIS A 47 6.19 9.48 9.97
N TYR A 48 5.89 8.98 8.77
CA TYR A 48 6.54 7.80 8.22
C TYR A 48 6.51 7.79 6.68
N LEU A 49 7.43 7.04 6.07
CA LEU A 49 7.37 6.67 4.66
C LEU A 49 6.80 5.26 4.52
N TYR A 50 6.01 5.04 3.47
CA TYR A 50 5.44 3.75 3.08
C TYR A 50 5.87 3.43 1.66
N ASP A 51 6.27 2.18 1.40
CA ASP A 51 6.80 1.75 0.10
C ASP A 51 8.04 2.58 -0.34
N PHE A 52 9.01 2.74 0.56
CA PHE A 52 10.19 3.56 0.34
C PHE A 52 11.31 2.76 -0.34
N HIS A 53 11.75 3.21 -1.52
CA HIS A 53 12.81 2.55 -2.30
C HIS A 53 14.13 3.30 -2.18
N ILE A 54 15.18 2.56 -1.84
CA ILE A 54 16.55 3.06 -1.74
C ILE A 54 17.40 2.34 -2.78
N ASN A 55 18.20 3.10 -3.52
CA ASN A 55 19.18 2.57 -4.46
C ASN A 55 20.53 3.27 -4.25
N TYR A 56 21.10 3.13 -3.05
CA TYR A 56 22.36 3.77 -2.68
C TYR A 56 23.56 2.85 -2.96
N LYS A 57 23.65 1.69 -2.30
CA LYS A 57 24.60 0.62 -2.65
C LYS A 57 23.89 -0.56 -3.28
N ASN A 58 22.74 -0.92 -2.74
CA ASN A 58 21.87 -1.97 -3.26
C ASN A 58 20.42 -1.47 -3.34
N ARG A 59 19.63 -2.08 -4.22
CA ARG A 59 18.20 -1.84 -4.30
C ARG A 59 17.50 -2.54 -3.15
N VAL A 60 16.86 -1.76 -2.28
CA VAL A 60 16.02 -2.27 -1.20
C VAL A 60 14.69 -1.51 -1.16
N GLN A 61 13.61 -2.27 -1.03
CA GLN A 61 12.28 -1.74 -0.75
C GLN A 61 12.07 -1.84 0.75
N ILE A 62 11.57 -0.77 1.35
CA ILE A 62 11.29 -0.64 2.76
C ILE A 62 9.78 -0.47 2.91
N ASP A 63 9.12 -1.42 3.58
CA ASP A 63 7.66 -1.35 3.75
C ASP A 63 7.30 -0.09 4.54
N PHE A 64 7.90 0.10 5.72
CA PHE A 64 7.72 1.32 6.51
C PHE A 64 9.03 1.84 7.11
N LEU A 65 9.23 3.15 7.01
CA LEU A 65 10.30 3.87 7.70
C LEU A 65 9.68 4.98 8.56
N ILE A 66 9.78 4.82 9.88
CA ILE A 66 9.19 5.72 10.87
C ILE A 66 10.32 6.47 11.57
N VAL A 67 10.15 7.78 11.77
CA VAL A 67 11.08 8.57 12.58
C VAL A 67 10.38 9.01 13.85
N THR A 68 10.98 8.67 14.99
CA THR A 68 10.52 9.01 16.33
C THR A 68 11.57 9.87 17.03
N ASP A 69 11.27 10.37 18.22
CA ASP A 69 12.23 11.14 19.02
C ASP A 69 13.48 10.31 19.33
N ASP A 70 13.29 9.04 19.70
CA ASP A 70 14.37 8.19 20.23
C ASP A 70 15.11 7.42 19.13
N ALA A 71 14.45 7.07 18.03
CA ALA A 71 15.02 6.20 17.00
C ALA A 71 14.38 6.35 15.60
N ILE A 72 15.06 5.80 14.60
CA ILE A 72 14.49 5.46 13.29
C ILE A 72 14.04 4.01 13.36
N CYS A 73 12.79 3.74 13.05
CA CYS A 73 12.21 2.39 13.03
C CYS A 73 11.95 1.95 11.58
N HIS A 74 12.51 0.80 11.21
CA HIS A 74 12.26 0.13 9.95
C HIS A 74 11.38 -1.09 10.21
N PHE A 75 10.21 -1.15 9.57
CA PHE A 75 9.33 -2.32 9.64
C PHE A 75 9.33 -3.07 8.30
N GLU A 76 9.49 -4.39 8.41
CA GLU A 76 9.29 -5.38 7.35
C GLU A 76 8.07 -6.22 7.73
N VAL A 77 7.03 -6.24 6.91
CA VAL A 77 5.73 -6.84 7.24
C VAL A 77 5.53 -8.15 6.49
N LYS A 78 5.23 -9.23 7.23
CA LYS A 78 4.83 -10.53 6.67
C LYS A 78 3.42 -10.91 7.11
N HIS A 79 2.62 -11.37 6.15
CA HIS A 79 1.21 -11.74 6.36
C HIS A 79 0.94 -13.25 6.24
N TYR A 80 1.85 -14.07 6.76
CA TYR A 80 1.70 -15.54 6.75
C TYR A 80 0.59 -16.01 7.69
N SER A 81 -0.03 -17.15 7.43
CA SER A 81 -1.06 -17.75 8.28
C SER A 81 -0.71 -19.17 8.64
N GLY A 82 -1.08 -19.61 9.84
CA GLY A 82 -0.80 -20.96 10.34
C GLY A 82 0.44 -21.02 11.23
N ASP A 83 0.89 -22.24 11.47
CA ASP A 83 1.96 -22.52 12.42
C ASP A 83 3.33 -22.63 11.70
N TYR A 84 4.30 -21.90 12.23
CA TYR A 84 5.67 -21.83 11.72
C TYR A 84 6.68 -22.14 12.82
N THR A 85 7.83 -22.66 12.42
CA THR A 85 9.02 -22.84 13.25
C THR A 85 10.22 -22.19 12.58
N ILE A 86 11.24 -21.84 13.38
CA ILE A 86 12.54 -21.40 12.85
C ILE A 86 13.49 -22.59 12.88
N LYS A 87 14.02 -22.96 11.72
CA LYS A 87 15.01 -24.04 11.55
C LYS A 87 16.16 -23.54 10.68
N ASP A 88 17.39 -23.60 11.17
CA ASP A 88 18.61 -23.14 10.46
C ASP A 88 18.49 -21.70 9.94
N GLY A 89 17.87 -20.84 10.77
CA GLY A 89 17.56 -19.45 10.43
C GLY A 89 16.37 -19.27 9.49
N GLN A 90 15.81 -20.33 8.91
CA GLN A 90 14.69 -20.34 7.95
C GLN A 90 13.32 -20.51 8.61
N LEU A 91 12.28 -19.94 8.01
CA LEU A 91 10.90 -20.21 8.43
C LEU A 91 10.41 -21.49 7.75
N MET A 92 9.94 -22.43 8.56
CA MET A 92 9.34 -23.68 8.09
C MET A 92 7.88 -23.73 8.55
N ASN A 93 6.95 -23.92 7.62
CA ASN A 93 5.54 -24.13 8.00
C ASN A 93 5.29 -25.57 8.50
N GLU A 94 4.11 -25.82 9.04
CA GLU A 94 3.68 -27.14 9.49
C GLU A 94 3.71 -28.25 8.41
N PHE A 95 3.67 -27.86 7.13
CA PHE A 95 3.73 -28.76 5.98
C PHE A 95 5.17 -29.08 5.53
N GLY A 96 6.19 -28.53 6.20
CA GLY A 96 7.61 -28.72 5.87
C GLY A 96 8.14 -27.83 4.74
N ASN A 97 7.35 -26.87 4.24
CA ASN A 97 7.81 -25.91 3.25
C ASN A 97 8.72 -24.89 3.91
N MET A 98 9.90 -24.72 3.33
CA MET A 98 10.91 -23.75 3.75
C MET A 98 10.72 -22.45 2.98
N PHE A 99 10.66 -21.33 3.70
CA PHE A 99 10.56 -20.00 3.11
C PHE A 99 11.89 -19.27 3.31
N TYR A 100 12.41 -18.69 2.21
CA TYR A 100 13.56 -17.78 2.28
C TYR A 100 13.32 -16.73 3.36
N THR A 101 14.36 -16.45 4.13
CA THR A 101 14.16 -15.80 5.41
C THR A 101 13.75 -14.36 5.25
N PRO A 102 12.67 -13.92 5.90
CA PRO A 102 12.43 -12.49 6.06
C PRO A 102 13.63 -11.80 6.72
N PHE A 103 14.42 -12.54 7.51
CA PHE A 103 15.64 -12.07 8.14
C PHE A 103 16.72 -11.61 7.16
N GLN A 104 16.88 -12.26 6.00
CA GLN A 104 17.87 -11.81 5.00
C GLN A 104 17.41 -10.51 4.33
N GLN A 105 16.13 -10.38 4.01
CA GLN A 105 15.55 -9.13 3.47
C GLN A 105 15.72 -7.99 4.49
N LEU A 106 15.32 -8.23 5.74
CA LEU A 106 15.49 -7.31 6.86
C LEU A 106 16.94 -6.88 7.05
N ARG A 107 17.90 -7.81 7.00
CA ARG A 107 19.34 -7.50 7.12
C ARG A 107 19.85 -6.62 5.99
N ARG A 108 19.48 -6.93 4.74
CA ARG A 108 19.89 -6.14 3.58
C ARG A 108 19.36 -4.71 3.68
N ALA A 109 18.07 -4.57 3.98
CA ALA A 109 17.44 -3.28 4.20
C ALA A 109 18.06 -2.50 5.37
N ASN A 110 18.33 -3.16 6.51
CA ASN A 110 19.00 -2.55 7.66
C ASN A 110 20.40 -2.03 7.30
N HIS A 111 21.17 -2.79 6.51
CA HIS A 111 22.51 -2.37 6.10
C HIS A 111 22.47 -1.14 5.19
N GLU A 112 21.60 -1.13 4.17
CA GLU A 112 21.42 0.02 3.27
C GLU A 112 20.91 1.26 4.02
N LEU A 113 19.97 1.10 4.94
CA LEU A 113 19.47 2.20 5.76
C LEU A 113 20.57 2.80 6.65
N ASN A 114 21.42 1.97 7.26
CA ASN A 114 22.56 2.47 8.05
C ASN A 114 23.56 3.26 7.19
N HIS A 115 23.84 2.81 5.98
CA HIS A 115 24.65 3.60 5.02
C HIS A 115 24.01 4.94 4.72
N LEU A 116 22.70 4.96 4.47
CA LEU A 116 21.97 6.18 4.17
C LEU A 116 21.91 7.14 5.37
N ILE A 117 21.65 6.62 6.58
CA ILE A 117 21.67 7.38 7.84
C ILE A 117 23.02 8.05 8.05
N SER A 118 24.11 7.30 7.86
CA SER A 118 25.47 7.83 7.97
C SER A 118 25.75 8.88 6.90
N HIS A 119 25.33 8.64 5.66
CA HIS A 119 25.52 9.57 4.55
C HIS A 119 24.81 10.91 4.79
N LEU A 120 23.60 10.86 5.34
CA LEU A 120 22.78 12.01 5.69
C LEU A 120 23.16 12.66 7.02
N ASN A 121 24.16 12.13 7.74
CA ASN A 121 24.60 12.59 9.07
C ASN A 121 23.46 12.63 10.11
N ILE A 122 22.56 11.65 10.08
CA ILE A 122 21.45 11.58 11.04
C ILE A 122 21.92 10.89 12.33
N ASN A 123 21.83 11.60 13.46
CA ASN A 123 22.25 11.08 14.76
C ASN A 123 21.10 10.39 15.52
N LYS A 124 20.51 9.37 14.92
CA LYS A 124 19.48 8.52 15.57
C LYS A 124 19.78 7.04 15.32
N PRO A 125 19.61 6.16 16.32
CA PRO A 125 19.82 4.73 16.12
C PRO A 125 18.74 4.14 15.19
N LEU A 126 19.12 3.12 14.43
CA LEU A 126 18.20 2.33 13.60
C LEU A 126 17.75 1.07 14.32
N HIS A 127 16.44 0.88 14.42
CA HIS A 127 15.82 -0.36 14.90
C HIS A 127 14.98 -1.00 13.79
N SER A 128 15.34 -2.22 13.40
CA SER A 128 14.59 -2.98 12.40
C SER A 128 13.71 -4.06 13.05
N TYR A 129 12.46 -4.12 12.62
CA TYR A 129 11.44 -5.01 13.15
C TYR A 129 10.88 -5.88 12.04
N LEU A 130 10.83 -7.18 12.28
CA LEU A 130 10.03 -8.10 11.49
C LEU A 130 8.65 -8.21 12.12
N ILE A 131 7.61 -7.80 11.39
CA ILE A 131 6.25 -7.73 11.89
C ILE A 131 5.39 -8.80 11.22
N PHE A 132 4.77 -9.66 12.02
CA PHE A 132 3.77 -10.62 11.54
C PHE A 132 2.36 -10.08 11.81
N SER A 133 1.63 -9.77 10.74
CA SER A 133 0.35 -9.03 10.83
C SER A 133 -0.89 -9.91 10.86
N ASN A 134 -0.79 -11.19 10.53
CA ASN A 134 -1.97 -12.07 10.45
C ASN A 134 -2.31 -12.67 11.83
N PRO A 135 -3.52 -12.47 12.38
CA PRO A 135 -3.90 -13.01 13.69
C PRO A 135 -3.85 -14.54 13.81
N LYS A 136 -3.84 -15.27 12.69
CA LYS A 136 -3.73 -16.73 12.65
C LYS A 136 -2.28 -17.21 12.53
N PHE A 137 -1.30 -16.32 12.59
CA PHE A 137 0.11 -16.69 12.57
C PHE A 137 0.60 -17.07 13.96
N THR A 138 1.26 -18.22 14.04
CA THR A 138 1.93 -18.68 15.25
C THR A 138 3.38 -19.01 14.92
N LEU A 139 4.32 -18.51 15.71
CA LEU A 139 5.73 -18.88 15.62
C LEU A 139 6.13 -19.69 16.84
N LYS A 140 6.57 -20.93 16.61
CA LYS A 140 7.01 -21.87 17.62
C LYS A 140 8.55 -21.94 17.66
N GLY A 141 9.09 -22.10 18.86
CA GLY A 141 10.53 -22.24 19.09
C GLY A 141 11.22 -20.95 19.54
N THR A 142 12.55 -20.99 19.57
CA THR A 142 13.37 -19.89 20.07
C THR A 142 13.55 -18.81 19.01
N MET A 143 13.27 -17.58 19.40
CA MET A 143 13.43 -16.41 18.53
C MET A 143 14.91 -16.03 18.43
N PRO A 144 15.44 -15.70 17.23
CA PRO A 144 16.80 -15.21 17.09
C PRO A 144 16.96 -13.88 17.85
N ASN A 145 17.90 -13.83 18.81
CA ASN A 145 18.15 -12.63 19.64
C ASN A 145 18.58 -11.39 18.83
N GLN A 146 18.98 -11.56 17.58
CA GLN A 146 19.55 -10.51 16.74
C GLN A 146 18.51 -9.64 16.00
N PHE A 147 17.22 -9.98 16.06
CA PHE A 147 16.17 -9.22 15.38
C PHE A 147 15.01 -8.95 16.31
N ASN A 148 14.46 -7.74 16.23
CA ASN A 148 13.18 -7.45 16.86
C ASN A 148 12.07 -8.10 16.04
N ILE A 149 11.29 -8.96 16.65
CA ILE A 149 10.16 -9.62 15.99
C ILE A 149 8.90 -9.27 16.77
N LEU A 150 7.89 -8.77 16.07
CA LEU A 150 6.58 -8.49 16.63
C LEU A 150 5.58 -9.50 16.08
N LEU A 151 5.05 -10.33 16.97
CA LEU A 151 3.99 -11.27 16.64
C LEU A 151 2.63 -10.57 16.59
N PRO A 152 1.60 -11.19 15.98
CA PRO A 152 0.27 -10.57 15.86
C PRO A 152 -0.32 -10.16 17.22
N THR A 153 -0.07 -10.95 18.25
CA THR A 153 -0.51 -10.68 19.63
C THR A 153 0.20 -9.50 20.28
N GLU A 154 1.34 -9.07 19.72
CA GLU A 154 2.20 -8.02 20.25
C GLU A 154 2.03 -6.68 19.51
N LEU A 155 1.20 -6.61 18.47
CA LEU A 155 1.01 -5.38 17.69
C LEU A 155 0.40 -4.25 18.50
N HIS A 156 -0.26 -4.57 19.61
CA HIS A 156 -0.69 -3.58 20.61
C HIS A 156 0.47 -2.77 21.21
N LYS A 157 1.71 -3.25 21.10
CA LYS A 157 2.92 -2.55 21.57
C LYS A 157 3.30 -1.37 20.68
N LEU A 158 2.93 -1.39 19.39
CA LEU A 158 3.27 -0.34 18.42
C LEU A 158 2.87 1.05 18.96
N LYS A 159 1.71 1.16 19.59
CA LYS A 159 1.21 2.42 20.19
C LYS A 159 2.14 3.04 21.24
N TYR A 160 2.99 2.25 21.87
CA TYR A 160 3.94 2.70 22.88
C TYR A 160 5.34 2.96 22.32
N MET A 161 5.59 2.60 21.06
CA MET A 161 6.89 2.79 20.41
C MET A 161 7.07 4.19 19.82
N PHE A 162 5.99 4.97 19.70
CA PHE A 162 5.96 6.20 18.92
C PHE A 162 5.95 7.45 19.80
N LYS A 163 7.05 7.69 20.53
CA LYS A 163 7.24 9.00 21.15
C LYS A 163 7.65 10.01 20.08
N ASN A 164 6.83 11.03 19.86
CA ASN A 164 7.04 12.02 18.81
C ASN A 164 6.71 13.44 19.29
N ASN A 165 7.43 13.91 20.29
CA ASN A 165 7.33 15.29 20.79
C ASN A 165 8.11 16.27 19.90
N HIS A 166 9.09 15.80 19.11
CA HIS A 166 9.89 16.62 18.20
C HIS A 166 9.42 16.47 16.75
N THR A 167 8.12 16.70 16.51
CA THR A 167 7.46 16.45 15.21
C THR A 167 8.15 17.14 14.03
N ILE A 168 8.58 18.40 14.19
CA ILE A 168 9.25 19.17 13.13
C ILE A 168 10.60 18.55 12.75
N GLU A 169 11.42 18.18 13.74
CA GLU A 169 12.71 17.54 13.50
C GLU A 169 12.54 16.19 12.82
N ASN A 170 11.61 15.38 13.33
CA ASN A 170 11.32 14.05 12.79
C ASN A 170 10.76 14.14 11.35
N ALA A 171 9.93 15.13 11.06
CA ALA A 171 9.46 15.42 9.70
C ALA A 171 10.60 15.86 8.76
N ASN A 172 11.54 16.68 9.23
CA ASN A 172 12.71 17.11 8.44
C ASN A 172 13.60 15.92 8.08
N ILE A 173 13.86 15.02 9.03
CA ILE A 173 14.62 13.78 8.77
C ILE A 173 13.91 12.92 7.72
N LEU A 174 12.59 12.75 7.83
CA LEU A 174 11.82 12.02 6.81
C LEU A 174 11.84 12.70 5.45
N HIS A 175 11.84 14.03 5.42
CA HIS A 175 11.99 14.76 4.19
C HIS A 175 13.35 14.48 3.53
N MET A 176 14.43 14.41 4.31
CA MET A 176 15.75 14.03 3.79
C MET A 176 15.72 12.62 3.18
N PHE A 177 15.13 11.63 3.87
CA PHE A 177 14.95 10.29 3.28
C PHE A 177 14.12 10.33 1.99
N GLN A 178 13.06 11.12 1.95
CA GLN A 178 12.19 11.21 0.78
C GLN A 178 12.91 11.76 -0.46
N GLN A 179 13.90 12.65 -0.28
CA GLN A 179 14.72 13.16 -1.40
C GLN A 179 15.60 12.06 -2.02
N GLU A 180 15.91 11.03 -1.25
CA GLU A 180 16.73 9.88 -1.66
C GLU A 180 15.89 8.74 -2.26
N HIS A 181 14.57 8.94 -2.40
CA HIS A 181 13.67 7.96 -2.96
C HIS A 181 13.99 7.67 -4.43
N SER A 182 14.23 6.40 -4.73
CA SER A 182 14.54 5.94 -6.09
C SER A 182 13.57 4.83 -6.51
N ASP A 183 12.47 5.20 -7.15
CA ASP A 183 11.45 4.24 -7.59
C ASP A 183 12.00 3.28 -8.67
N PHE A 184 12.18 2.02 -8.28
CA PHE A 184 12.54 0.93 -9.18
C PHE A 184 11.44 -0.14 -9.27
N SER A 185 10.21 0.14 -8.80
CA SER A 185 9.06 -0.78 -8.85
C SER A 185 8.81 -1.33 -10.24
N HIS A 186 9.11 -0.55 -11.28
CA HIS A 186 8.99 -0.93 -12.68
C HIS A 186 9.85 -2.15 -13.06
N LEU A 187 10.98 -2.40 -12.37
CA LEU A 187 11.88 -3.52 -12.63
C LEU A 187 11.37 -4.85 -12.07
N TYR A 188 10.45 -4.81 -11.11
CA TYR A 188 9.92 -5.98 -10.40
C TYR A 188 8.45 -6.24 -10.75
N ASN A 189 7.95 -5.60 -11.81
CA ASN A 189 6.54 -5.61 -12.17
C ASN A 189 6.16 -6.87 -12.97
N ASN A 190 6.11 -8.01 -12.28
CA ASN A 190 5.74 -9.31 -12.86
C ASN A 190 4.24 -9.61 -12.77
N ILE A 191 3.42 -8.67 -12.27
CA ILE A 191 1.98 -8.90 -12.12
C ILE A 191 1.32 -8.89 -13.50
N LYS A 192 0.70 -10.01 -13.84
CA LYS A 192 -0.08 -10.11 -15.07
C LYS A 192 -1.35 -9.28 -14.92
N LYS A 193 -1.59 -8.39 -15.90
CA LYS A 193 -2.84 -7.65 -15.96
C LYS A 193 -4.00 -8.62 -16.16
N VAL A 194 -5.00 -8.51 -15.31
CA VAL A 194 -6.25 -9.26 -15.49
C VAL A 194 -7.11 -8.64 -16.58
N PRO A 195 -7.88 -9.42 -17.34
CA PRO A 195 -8.82 -8.88 -18.31
C PRO A 195 -9.82 -7.92 -17.63
N ILE A 196 -10.04 -6.74 -18.21
CA ILE A 196 -10.96 -5.73 -17.63
C ILE A 196 -12.37 -6.29 -17.36
N ALA A 197 -12.83 -7.23 -18.20
CA ALA A 197 -14.12 -7.90 -18.05
C ALA A 197 -14.24 -8.75 -16.76
N SER A 198 -13.12 -9.12 -16.14
CA SER A 198 -13.09 -9.84 -14.87
C SER A 198 -13.19 -8.93 -13.63
N ILE A 199 -13.08 -7.60 -13.84
CA ILE A 199 -13.06 -6.61 -12.78
C ILE A 199 -14.46 -6.00 -12.61
N LYS A 200 -14.99 -6.04 -11.39
CA LYS A 200 -16.31 -5.50 -11.06
C LYS A 200 -16.30 -3.96 -11.13
N PRO A 201 -17.18 -3.35 -11.96
CA PRO A 201 -17.40 -1.91 -11.95
C PRO A 201 -18.17 -1.49 -10.70
N GLY A 202 -18.19 -0.18 -10.45
CA GLY A 202 -18.92 0.43 -9.35
C GLY A 202 -18.08 1.44 -8.57
N LEU A 203 -18.75 2.21 -7.73
CA LEU A 203 -18.10 3.21 -6.88
C LEU A 203 -17.50 2.56 -5.64
N LYS A 204 -16.18 2.61 -5.53
CA LYS A 204 -15.40 2.22 -4.36
C LYS A 204 -15.26 3.42 -3.43
N CYS A 205 -15.52 3.21 -2.15
CA CYS A 205 -15.32 4.23 -1.12
C CYS A 205 -13.81 4.51 -0.93
N PRO A 206 -13.34 5.77 -1.05
CA PRO A 206 -11.93 6.11 -0.84
C PRO A 206 -11.40 5.81 0.56
N LYS A 207 -12.27 5.80 1.59
CA LYS A 207 -11.89 5.48 2.98
C LYS A 207 -11.86 3.98 3.23
N CYS A 208 -13.02 3.31 3.24
CA CYS A 208 -13.09 1.88 3.60
C CYS A 208 -12.81 0.91 2.46
N LYS A 209 -12.54 1.41 1.24
CA LYS A 209 -12.23 0.63 0.03
C LYS A 209 -13.31 -0.36 -0.40
N ARG A 210 -14.50 -0.33 0.19
CA ARG A 210 -15.63 -1.20 -0.18
C ARG A 210 -16.35 -0.67 -1.42
N LEU A 211 -16.71 -1.59 -2.31
CA LEU A 211 -17.43 -1.31 -3.55
C LEU A 211 -18.94 -1.15 -3.29
N ASN A 212 -19.60 -0.25 -4.01
CA ASN A 212 -21.05 -0.02 -4.02
C ASN A 212 -21.65 0.25 -2.62
N THR A 213 -20.87 0.95 -1.78
CA THR A 213 -21.30 1.41 -0.45
C THR A 213 -21.72 2.88 -0.42
N VAL A 214 -21.62 3.58 -1.55
CA VAL A 214 -22.02 4.97 -1.69
C VAL A 214 -23.08 5.02 -2.77
N GLU A 215 -24.29 5.45 -2.40
CA GLU A 215 -25.40 5.64 -3.31
C GLU A 215 -25.37 7.06 -3.85
N VAL A 216 -25.52 7.21 -5.17
CA VAL A 216 -25.47 8.51 -5.83
C VAL A 216 -26.86 9.10 -5.90
N GLU A 217 -27.12 10.10 -5.07
CA GLU A 217 -28.37 10.87 -5.12
C GLU A 217 -28.18 12.12 -5.98
N GLU A 218 -28.95 12.29 -7.06
CA GLU A 218 -28.71 13.30 -8.12
C GLU A 218 -28.45 14.73 -7.62
N ARG A 219 -29.15 15.17 -6.57
CA ARG A 219 -29.09 16.55 -6.06
C ARG A 219 -28.01 16.77 -4.98
N LYS A 220 -27.36 15.73 -4.47
CA LYS A 220 -26.40 15.85 -3.36
C LYS A 220 -24.95 16.04 -3.80
N LYS A 221 -24.36 17.19 -3.46
CA LYS A 221 -22.94 17.49 -3.70
C LYS A 221 -22.00 16.58 -2.91
N TYR A 222 -22.41 16.17 -1.72
CA TYR A 222 -21.69 15.25 -0.84
C TYR A 222 -22.47 13.96 -0.68
N LEU A 223 -21.74 12.85 -0.66
CA LEU A 223 -22.29 11.51 -0.57
C LEU A 223 -21.68 10.82 0.65
N ARG A 224 -22.48 10.00 1.32
CA ARG A 224 -22.08 9.29 2.53
C ARG A 224 -21.93 7.81 2.25
N CYS A 225 -20.83 7.22 2.73
CA CYS A 225 -20.66 5.77 2.72
C CYS A 225 -21.57 5.12 3.77
N LYS A 226 -22.39 4.15 3.38
CA LYS A 226 -23.27 3.43 4.32
C LYS A 226 -22.53 2.49 5.27
N PHE A 227 -21.25 2.20 5.00
CA PHE A 227 -20.43 1.31 5.82
C PHE A 227 -19.55 2.06 6.82
N CYS A 228 -18.71 3.02 6.37
CA CYS A 228 -17.78 3.73 7.25
C CYS A 228 -18.18 5.18 7.54
N HIS A 229 -19.37 5.59 7.08
CA HIS A 229 -20.00 6.88 7.33
C HIS A 229 -19.22 8.12 6.88
N VAL A 230 -18.10 7.95 6.19
CA VAL A 230 -17.34 9.07 5.61
C VAL A 230 -18.20 9.85 4.63
N GLU A 231 -18.13 11.17 4.71
CA GLU A 231 -18.74 12.08 3.77
C GLU A 231 -17.70 12.56 2.76
N ILE A 232 -18.00 12.43 1.47
CA ILE A 232 -17.07 12.71 0.37
C ILE A 232 -17.81 13.45 -0.72
N SER A 233 -17.20 14.48 -1.30
CA SER A 233 -17.81 15.18 -2.43
C SER A 233 -17.92 14.26 -3.64
N ARG A 234 -19.02 14.36 -4.39
CA ARG A 234 -19.27 13.56 -5.60
C ARG A 234 -18.10 13.61 -6.58
N ASN A 235 -17.52 14.79 -6.78
CA ASN A 235 -16.38 14.97 -7.67
C ASN A 235 -15.12 14.22 -7.20
N LYS A 236 -14.82 14.25 -5.89
CA LYS A 236 -13.69 13.50 -5.33
C LYS A 236 -13.91 11.99 -5.43
N LEU A 237 -15.14 11.52 -5.18
CA LEU A 237 -15.51 10.12 -5.31
C LEU A 237 -15.33 9.61 -6.76
N TYR A 238 -15.83 10.38 -7.74
CA TYR A 238 -15.68 10.03 -9.15
C TYR A 238 -14.22 10.07 -9.58
N LEU A 239 -13.46 11.10 -9.22
CA LEU A 239 -12.04 11.19 -9.54
C LEU A 239 -11.27 9.96 -9.03
N TYR A 240 -11.47 9.59 -7.77
CA TYR A 240 -10.86 8.39 -7.18
C TYR A 240 -11.15 7.12 -8.00
N ASN A 241 -12.42 6.91 -8.37
CA ASN A 241 -12.84 5.73 -9.12
C ASN A 241 -12.38 5.73 -10.58
N LEU A 242 -12.27 6.90 -11.21
CA LEU A 242 -11.78 7.06 -12.59
C LEU A 242 -10.26 6.88 -12.67
N MET A 243 -9.52 7.29 -11.65
CA MET A 243 -8.09 6.99 -11.53
C MET A 243 -7.86 5.48 -11.41
N GLU A 244 -8.61 4.79 -10.52
CA GLU A 244 -8.57 3.32 -10.45
C GLU A 244 -8.94 2.67 -11.78
N PHE A 245 -9.91 3.22 -12.52
CA PHE A 245 -10.28 2.69 -13.83
C PHE A 245 -9.12 2.77 -14.81
N TYR A 246 -8.46 3.92 -14.90
CA TYR A 246 -7.29 4.10 -15.76
C TYR A 246 -6.18 3.11 -15.42
N ILE A 247 -5.90 2.91 -14.12
CA ILE A 247 -4.90 1.95 -13.63
C ILE A 247 -5.28 0.51 -14.03
N CYS A 248 -6.52 0.10 -13.76
CA CYS A 248 -7.02 -1.24 -14.07
C CYS A 248 -7.03 -1.53 -15.57
N LYS A 249 -7.46 -0.55 -16.38
CA LYS A 249 -7.55 -0.67 -17.83
C LYS A 249 -6.17 -0.62 -18.49
N GLY A 250 -5.31 0.28 -18.00
CA GLY A 250 -3.94 0.47 -18.48
C GLY A 250 -3.83 1.13 -19.87
N GLU A 251 -4.92 1.70 -20.38
CA GLU A 251 -4.96 2.44 -21.65
C GLU A 251 -6.02 3.55 -21.57
N PRO A 252 -5.97 4.56 -22.48
CA PRO A 252 -6.97 5.61 -22.52
C PRO A 252 -8.40 5.09 -22.69
N PHE A 253 -9.37 5.76 -22.05
CA PHE A 253 -10.78 5.35 -22.05
C PHE A 253 -11.73 6.48 -22.44
N THR A 254 -12.91 6.11 -22.91
CA THR A 254 -13.97 7.02 -23.34
C THR A 254 -14.89 7.41 -22.19
N LEU A 255 -15.67 8.48 -22.38
CA LEU A 255 -16.72 8.87 -21.42
C LEU A 255 -17.75 7.75 -21.18
N SER A 256 -18.09 6.98 -22.21
CA SER A 256 -19.05 5.87 -22.09
C SER A 256 -18.51 4.76 -21.20
N GLU A 257 -17.23 4.40 -21.38
CA GLU A 257 -16.56 3.42 -20.52
C GLU A 257 -16.46 3.92 -19.07
N ALA A 258 -16.11 5.19 -18.87
CA ALA A 258 -16.07 5.83 -17.56
C ALA A 258 -17.44 5.79 -16.84
N GLN A 259 -18.51 6.08 -17.58
CA GLN A 259 -19.87 6.01 -17.08
C GLN A 259 -20.25 4.59 -16.66
N LYS A 260 -19.97 3.60 -17.52
CA LYS A 260 -20.21 2.18 -17.23
C LYS A 260 -19.40 1.71 -16.01
N TRP A 261 -18.15 2.14 -15.90
CA TRP A 261 -17.29 1.81 -14.76
C TRP A 261 -17.83 2.35 -13.45
N CYS A 262 -18.27 3.61 -13.42
CA CYS A 262 -18.85 4.20 -12.21
C CYS A 262 -20.25 3.67 -11.89
N GLY A 263 -20.96 3.05 -12.85
CA GLY A 263 -22.31 2.55 -12.67
C GLY A 263 -23.32 3.66 -12.42
N VAL A 264 -23.17 4.81 -13.10
CA VAL A 264 -24.06 5.97 -12.94
C VAL A 264 -24.72 6.35 -14.25
N GLU A 265 -25.96 6.84 -14.18
CA GLU A 265 -26.73 7.24 -15.36
C GLU A 265 -26.29 8.61 -15.92
N ASN A 266 -25.97 9.56 -15.03
CA ASN A 266 -25.63 10.91 -15.45
C ASN A 266 -24.13 11.05 -15.80
N SER A 267 -23.84 11.22 -17.10
CA SER A 267 -22.48 11.39 -17.62
C SER A 267 -21.92 12.82 -17.51
N LEU A 268 -22.74 13.83 -17.21
CA LEU A 268 -22.31 15.23 -17.19
C LEU A 268 -21.29 15.51 -16.09
N THR A 269 -21.52 15.00 -14.89
CA THR A 269 -20.59 15.18 -13.77
C THR A 269 -19.30 14.40 -14.01
N ILE A 270 -19.38 13.19 -14.58
CA ILE A 270 -18.19 12.43 -14.98
C ILE A 270 -17.38 13.23 -16.00
N ARG A 271 -18.03 13.76 -17.05
CA ARG A 271 -17.37 14.59 -18.07
C ARG A 271 -16.64 15.78 -17.44
N ARG A 272 -17.29 16.52 -16.54
CA ARG A 272 -16.67 17.66 -15.82
C ARG A 272 -15.44 17.22 -15.00
N VAL A 273 -15.51 16.07 -14.33
CA VAL A 273 -14.37 15.52 -13.59
C VAL A 273 -13.24 15.13 -14.53
N LEU A 274 -13.56 14.48 -15.66
CA LEU A 274 -12.57 14.08 -16.65
C LEU A 274 -11.89 15.30 -17.30
N ASP A 275 -12.67 16.27 -17.80
CA ASP A 275 -12.13 17.45 -18.46
C ASP A 275 -11.27 18.33 -17.52
N LYS A 276 -11.53 18.27 -16.20
CA LYS A 276 -10.73 18.99 -15.19
C LYS A 276 -9.44 18.26 -14.78
N ASN A 277 -9.44 16.94 -14.72
CA ASN A 277 -8.37 16.17 -14.07
C ASN A 277 -7.61 15.21 -15.00
N PHE A 278 -8.09 14.98 -16.22
CA PHE A 278 -7.47 14.08 -17.19
C PHE A 278 -7.09 14.85 -18.45
N ARG A 279 -6.02 14.39 -19.10
CA ARG A 279 -5.73 14.78 -20.47
C ARG A 279 -6.62 14.02 -21.43
N PHE A 280 -6.71 14.49 -22.66
CA PHE A 280 -7.50 13.85 -23.67
C PHE A 280 -6.85 13.86 -25.05
N ILE A 281 -7.16 12.82 -25.81
CA ILE A 281 -6.83 12.71 -27.23
C ILE A 281 -8.04 13.21 -28.01
N ASN A 282 -7.83 14.22 -28.85
CA ASN A 282 -8.89 14.84 -29.65
C ASN A 282 -9.24 13.98 -30.89
N LYS A 283 -9.68 12.74 -30.63
CA LYS A 283 -10.23 11.78 -31.61
C LYS A 283 -11.71 11.54 -31.28
N LYS A 284 -12.51 11.09 -32.24
CA LYS A 284 -13.91 10.66 -31.99
C LYS A 284 -13.95 9.13 -31.85
N PRO A 285 -14.45 8.57 -30.73
CA PRO A 285 -14.82 9.25 -29.49
C PRO A 285 -13.61 9.76 -28.69
N LYS A 286 -13.81 10.85 -27.93
CA LYS A 286 -12.78 11.48 -27.07
C LYS A 286 -12.28 10.46 -26.05
N LYS A 287 -10.96 10.28 -25.96
CA LYS A 287 -10.32 9.36 -25.01
C LYS A 287 -9.54 10.14 -23.96
N TYR A 288 -9.60 9.70 -22.71
CA TYR A 288 -9.01 10.33 -21.53
C TYR A 288 -7.86 9.49 -20.97
N TYR A 289 -6.82 10.14 -20.45
CA TYR A 289 -5.65 9.51 -19.84
C TYR A 289 -5.03 10.38 -18.73
N LEU A 290 -4.24 9.79 -17.84
CA LEU A 290 -3.44 10.51 -16.83
C LEU A 290 -2.06 10.84 -17.42
N ASP A 291 -1.54 12.03 -17.14
CA ASP A 291 -0.14 12.34 -17.43
C ASP A 291 0.73 11.40 -16.58
N ASN A 292 1.55 10.57 -17.23
CA ASN A 292 2.57 9.79 -16.55
C ASN A 292 3.66 10.78 -16.12
N LYS A 293 3.58 11.27 -14.88
CA LYS A 293 4.77 11.73 -14.15
C LYS A 293 5.23 10.60 -13.26
#